data_AF-A0A356B510-F1
#
_entry.id   AF-A0A356B510-F1
#
_cell.length_a   1.000
_cell.length_b   1.000
_cell.length_c   1.000
_cell.angle_alpha   90.00
_cell.angle_beta   90.00
_cell.angle_gamma   90.00
#
_symmetry.space_group_name_H-M   'P 1'
#
loop_
_entity.id
_entity.type
_entity.pdbx_description
1 polymer ?
#
loop_
_entity_poly.entity_id
_entity_poly.type
_entity_poly.pdbx_seq_one_letter_code
_entity_poly.pdbx_strand_id
1 'polypeptide(L)'
;MPDSDQTATLHIPYLSMLRNEKNKLSVNLPKDYATMESNVSIKCSLGTIKVTEVKRTPNEYEQDKDTVWLKFEFDSNDSNAALNSFEFETAGKYLSNAKHFNGENGCLEYLEVCVGKNENKISLNITNLYYYLLGEYVIPLDIQ
;
A
#
# COMPACT_ATOMS: atom_id res chain seq x y z
N MET A 1 -29.67 22.39 42.20
CA MET A 1 -29.48 21.81 40.85
C MET A 1 -28.45 20.71 41.01
N PRO A 2 -28.72 19.45 40.62
CA PRO A 2 -27.63 18.52 40.45
C PRO A 2 -27.08 18.70 39.04
N ASP A 3 -25.84 19.18 38.95
CA ASP A 3 -24.99 18.98 37.78
C ASP A 3 -24.75 17.47 37.68
N SER A 4 -25.51 16.77 36.83
CA SER A 4 -25.17 15.39 36.51
C SER A 4 -24.12 15.45 35.40
N ASP A 5 -22.85 15.49 35.78
CA ASP A 5 -21.76 15.16 34.87
C ASP A 5 -21.96 13.69 34.45
N GLN A 6 -22.65 13.47 33.34
CA GLN A 6 -22.80 12.15 32.76
C GLN A 6 -21.48 11.78 32.10
N THR A 7 -20.73 10.92 32.78
CA THR A 7 -19.52 10.32 32.24
C THR A 7 -19.88 9.00 31.57
N ALA A 8 -19.50 8.84 30.31
CA ALA A 8 -19.58 7.55 29.60
C ALA A 8 -18.19 7.07 29.21
N THR A 9 -18.04 5.78 28.96
CA THR A 9 -16.79 5.22 28.43
C THR A 9 -17.03 4.63 27.05
N LEU A 10 -16.20 5.03 26.09
CA LEU A 10 -16.14 4.41 24.77
C LEU A 10 -15.10 3.31 24.79
N HIS A 11 -15.53 2.08 24.53
CA HIS A 11 -14.66 0.92 24.40
C HIS A 11 -14.37 0.67 22.92
N ILE A 12 -13.10 0.78 22.54
CA ILE A 12 -12.64 0.57 21.17
C ILE A 12 -11.78 -0.70 21.16
N PRO A 13 -12.21 -1.79 20.50
CA PRO A 13 -11.51 -3.08 20.53
C PRO A 13 -10.23 -3.12 19.69
N TYR A 14 -10.00 -2.10 18.85
CA TYR A 14 -8.78 -1.93 18.08
C TYR A 14 -8.63 -0.49 17.59
N LEU A 15 -7.40 -0.05 17.35
CA LEU A 15 -7.14 1.22 16.67
C LEU A 15 -6.59 0.96 15.26
N SER A 16 -7.20 1.59 14.25
CA SER A 16 -6.60 1.68 12.91
C SER A 16 -5.63 2.85 12.87
N MET A 17 -4.37 2.58 12.55
CA MET A 17 -3.31 3.58 12.48
C MET A 17 -2.83 3.76 11.05
N LEU A 18 -2.61 5.02 10.67
CA LEU A 18 -1.98 5.41 9.41
C LEU A 18 -0.62 6.02 9.71
N ARG A 19 0.42 5.47 9.09
CA ARG A 19 1.76 6.04 9.14
C ARG A 19 2.21 6.45 7.75
N ASN A 20 2.62 7.70 7.64
CA ASN A 20 3.20 8.22 6.42
C ASN A 20 4.70 8.01 6.45
N GLU A 21 5.21 7.23 5.51
CA GLU A 21 6.63 7.15 5.21
C GLU A 21 6.88 7.76 3.84
N LYS A 22 8.10 8.22 3.56
CA LYS A 22 8.46 8.81 2.26
C LYS A 22 9.61 8.01 1.66
N ASN A 23 9.36 6.73 1.48
CA ASN A 23 10.34 5.78 0.96
C ASN A 23 10.13 5.62 -0.53
N LYS A 24 11.21 5.73 -1.31
CA LYS A 24 11.18 5.66 -2.77
C LYS A 24 11.75 4.33 -3.26
N LEU A 25 10.95 3.58 -4.01
CA LEU A 25 11.35 2.36 -4.69
C LEU A 25 11.52 2.63 -6.19
N SER A 26 12.53 2.00 -6.78
CA SER A 26 12.92 2.23 -8.17
C SER A 26 12.96 0.88 -8.88
N VAL A 27 12.06 0.68 -9.85
CA VAL A 27 11.83 -0.63 -10.48
C VAL A 27 12.12 -0.54 -11.97
N ASN A 28 12.98 -1.42 -12.47
CA ASN A 28 13.25 -1.52 -13.90
C ASN A 28 12.07 -2.18 -14.61
N LEU A 29 11.81 -1.76 -15.84
CA LEU A 29 10.72 -2.27 -16.66
C LEU A 29 11.26 -3.18 -17.76
N PRO A 30 10.54 -4.26 -18.12
CA PRO A 30 10.87 -5.04 -19.29
C PRO A 30 10.68 -4.17 -20.55
N LYS A 31 11.59 -4.30 -21.52
CA LYS A 31 11.53 -3.51 -22.77
C LYS A 31 10.39 -3.96 -23.68
N ASP A 32 10.18 -5.26 -23.76
CA ASP A 32 9.14 -5.88 -24.57
C ASP A 32 7.88 -6.17 -23.74
N TYR A 33 6.82 -6.65 -24.38
CA TYR A 33 5.60 -7.16 -23.71
C TYR A 33 5.87 -8.50 -23.01
N ALA A 34 6.77 -8.45 -22.04
CA ALA A 34 7.31 -9.58 -21.33
C ALA A 34 7.04 -9.45 -19.83
N THR A 35 7.25 -10.56 -19.14
CA THR A 35 7.28 -10.65 -17.68
C THR A 35 8.73 -10.84 -17.25
N MET A 36 9.16 -10.11 -16.23
CA MET A 36 10.48 -10.26 -15.61
C MET A 36 10.35 -10.44 -14.12
N GLU A 37 11.15 -11.35 -13.56
CA GLU A 37 11.34 -11.44 -12.11
C GLU A 37 12.09 -10.20 -11.61
N SER A 38 11.76 -9.79 -10.40
CA SER A 38 12.38 -8.66 -9.71
C SER A 38 12.70 -9.06 -8.28
N ASN A 39 13.83 -8.56 -7.76
CA ASN A 39 14.21 -8.70 -6.35
C ASN A 39 14.39 -7.32 -5.70
N VAL A 40 13.73 -6.31 -6.26
CA VAL A 40 13.76 -4.93 -5.75
C VAL A 40 12.93 -4.88 -4.47
N SER A 41 13.55 -4.49 -3.37
CA SER A 41 12.91 -4.45 -2.05
C SER A 41 13.15 -3.12 -1.34
N ILE A 42 12.24 -2.78 -0.43
CA ILE A 42 12.37 -1.62 0.44
C ILE A 42 11.89 -1.95 1.84
N LYS A 43 12.67 -1.51 2.82
CA LYS A 43 12.35 -1.67 4.24
C LYS A 43 11.52 -0.47 4.71
N CYS A 44 10.43 -0.75 5.41
CA CYS A 44 9.59 0.23 6.09
C CYS A 44 9.40 -0.17 7.56
N SER A 45 8.64 0.62 8.33
CA SER A 45 8.40 0.26 9.73
C SER A 45 7.60 -1.03 9.92
N LEU A 46 6.68 -1.36 9.01
CA LEU A 46 5.84 -2.56 9.12
C LEU A 46 6.57 -3.85 8.67
N GLY A 47 7.66 -3.73 7.90
CA GLY A 47 8.33 -4.90 7.33
C GLY A 47 9.17 -4.57 6.10
N THR A 48 9.29 -5.54 5.20
CA THR A 48 9.94 -5.37 3.91
C THR A 48 8.95 -5.61 2.79
N ILE A 49 8.77 -4.61 1.92
CA ILE A 49 7.96 -4.74 0.70
C ILE A 49 8.90 -5.09 -0.46
N LYS A 50 8.57 -6.13 -1.20
CA LYS A 50 9.33 -6.63 -2.35
C LYS A 50 8.47 -6.54 -3.60
N VAL A 51 9.06 -6.10 -4.71
CA VAL A 51 8.48 -6.25 -6.05
C VAL A 51 9.07 -7.51 -6.64
N THR A 52 8.25 -8.56 -6.76
CA THR A 52 8.70 -9.89 -7.18
C THR A 52 8.57 -10.14 -8.67
N GLU A 53 7.61 -9.47 -9.31
CA GLU A 53 7.35 -9.60 -10.74
C GLU A 53 6.98 -8.25 -11.34
N VAL A 54 7.48 -8.00 -12.55
CA VAL A 54 7.12 -6.85 -13.38
C VAL A 54 6.70 -7.36 -14.75
N LYS A 55 5.47 -7.08 -15.15
CA LYS A 55 4.94 -7.45 -16.47
C LYS A 55 4.54 -6.21 -17.24
N ARG A 56 4.89 -6.14 -18.52
CA ARG A 56 4.43 -5.09 -19.43
C ARG A 56 3.46 -5.67 -20.45
N THR A 57 2.35 -4.97 -20.66
CA THR A 57 1.35 -5.30 -21.68
C THR A 57 0.99 -4.05 -22.48
N PRO A 58 0.53 -4.19 -23.74
CA PRO A 58 -0.07 -3.06 -24.45
C PRO A 58 -1.26 -2.53 -23.65
N ASN A 59 -1.48 -1.21 -23.71
CA ASN A 59 -2.68 -0.59 -23.15
C ASN A 59 -3.79 -0.59 -24.21
N GLU A 60 -4.97 -1.10 -23.86
CA GLU A 60 -6.10 -1.23 -24.79
C GLU A 60 -6.83 0.10 -25.04
N TYR A 61 -6.66 1.08 -24.14
CA TYR A 61 -7.39 2.34 -24.15
C TYR A 61 -6.52 3.53 -24.63
N GLU A 62 -5.23 3.50 -24.33
CA GLU A 62 -4.27 4.57 -24.65
C GLU A 62 -3.12 4.03 -25.51
N GLN A 63 -3.23 4.19 -26.84
CA GLN A 63 -2.30 3.57 -27.80
C GLN A 63 -0.85 4.06 -27.70
N ASP A 64 -0.59 5.21 -27.07
CA ASP A 64 0.74 5.77 -26.84
C ASP A 64 1.37 5.30 -25.51
N LYS A 65 0.63 4.51 -24.73
CA LYS A 65 1.06 3.99 -23.42
C LYS A 65 1.00 2.48 -23.37
N ASP A 66 1.74 1.95 -22.40
CA ASP A 66 1.69 0.55 -21.99
C ASP A 66 1.19 0.46 -20.55
N THR A 67 0.63 -0.69 -20.20
CA THR A 67 0.28 -1.03 -18.81
C THR A 67 1.40 -1.87 -18.22
N VAL A 68 1.94 -1.41 -17.07
CA VAL A 68 2.88 -2.17 -16.26
C VAL A 68 2.17 -2.71 -15.03
N TRP A 69 2.32 -4.00 -14.80
CA TRP A 69 1.83 -4.73 -13.65
C TRP A 69 3.01 -5.01 -12.73
N LEU A 70 2.88 -4.64 -11.46
CA LEU A 70 3.88 -4.86 -10.43
C LEU A 70 3.28 -5.79 -9.40
N LYS A 71 3.88 -6.97 -9.21
CA LYS A 71 3.51 -7.90 -8.15
C LYS A 71 4.31 -7.61 -6.90
N PHE A 72 3.65 -7.61 -5.76
CA PHE A 72 4.27 -7.35 -4.47
C PHE A 72 4.19 -8.56 -3.55
N GLU A 73 5.21 -8.66 -2.69
CA GLU A 73 5.19 -9.48 -1.49
C GLU A 73 5.53 -8.60 -0.29
N PHE A 74 4.95 -8.93 0.86
CA PHE A 74 5.20 -8.23 2.11
C PHE A 74 5.63 -9.19 3.20
N ASP A 75 6.83 -8.95 3.69
CA ASP A 75 7.45 -9.67 4.79
C ASP A 75 7.31 -8.83 6.06
N SER A 76 6.27 -9.10 6.86
CA SER A 76 5.93 -8.29 8.02
C SER A 76 6.87 -8.56 9.20
N ASN A 77 7.21 -7.51 9.94
CA ASN A 77 7.91 -7.68 11.23
C ASN A 77 6.98 -8.21 12.34
N ASP A 78 5.66 -8.20 12.12
CA ASP A 78 4.66 -8.63 13.09
C ASP A 78 4.05 -9.98 12.67
N SER A 79 3.79 -10.82 13.66
CA SER A 79 3.03 -12.07 13.51
C SER A 79 1.61 -11.86 12.98
N ASN A 80 1.01 -10.68 13.19
CA ASN A 80 -0.34 -10.34 12.73
C ASN A 80 -0.34 -9.66 11.34
N ALA A 81 0.26 -10.31 10.34
CA ALA A 81 0.38 -9.77 8.99
C ALA A 81 -0.96 -9.41 8.32
N ALA A 82 -2.05 -10.09 8.69
CA ALA A 82 -3.41 -9.83 8.17
C ALA A 82 -3.98 -8.45 8.55
N LEU A 83 -3.29 -7.72 9.43
CA LEU A 83 -3.68 -6.40 9.89
C LEU A 83 -2.80 -5.29 9.33
N ASN A 84 -1.89 -5.61 8.40
CA ASN A 84 -0.99 -4.65 7.79
C ASN A 84 -1.36 -4.47 6.33
N SER A 85 -1.38 -3.22 5.86
CA SER A 85 -1.51 -2.91 4.44
C SER A 85 -0.62 -1.72 4.09
N PHE A 86 -0.26 -1.61 2.81
CA PHE A 86 0.55 -0.52 2.31
C PHE A 86 -0.01 -0.03 0.99
N GLU A 87 0.13 1.26 0.75
CA GLU A 87 -0.19 1.87 -0.52
C GLU A 87 1.01 2.60 -1.10
N PHE A 88 1.07 2.55 -2.42
CA PHE A 88 2.00 3.32 -3.21
C PHE A 88 1.29 4.47 -3.91
N GLU A 89 1.99 5.59 -4.01
CA GLU A 89 1.75 6.60 -5.02
C GLU A 89 2.86 6.52 -6.07
N THR A 90 2.47 6.62 -7.33
CA THR A 90 3.43 6.70 -8.42
C THR A 90 4.16 8.04 -8.36
N ALA A 91 5.49 8.02 -8.37
CA ALA A 91 6.25 9.27 -8.37
C ALA A 91 6.29 9.89 -9.77
N GLY A 92 6.00 11.19 -9.87
CA GLY A 92 6.17 11.95 -11.11
C GLY A 92 4.94 11.88 -12.03
N LYS A 93 5.16 11.56 -13.31
CA LYS A 93 4.14 11.66 -14.38
C LYS A 93 3.29 10.39 -14.59
N TYR A 94 3.54 9.35 -13.81
CA TYR A 94 2.86 8.06 -13.97
C TYR A 94 1.52 8.08 -13.23
N LEU A 95 0.52 7.45 -13.81
CA LEU A 95 -0.81 7.31 -13.21
C LEU A 95 -1.03 5.85 -12.83
N SER A 96 -1.40 5.62 -11.57
CA SER A 96 -1.91 4.34 -11.10
C SER A 96 -3.30 4.11 -11.70
N ASN A 97 -3.49 3.00 -12.41
CA ASN A 97 -4.78 2.62 -12.97
C ASN A 97 -5.63 1.86 -11.94
N ALA A 98 -5.04 0.85 -11.32
CA ALA A 98 -5.75 -0.03 -10.40
C ALA A 98 -4.81 -0.58 -9.33
N LYS A 99 -5.37 -0.79 -8.14
CA LYS A 99 -4.74 -1.45 -7.00
C LYS A 99 -5.51 -2.73 -6.71
N HIS A 100 -4.81 -3.85 -6.63
CA HIS A 100 -5.39 -5.15 -6.34
C HIS A 100 -4.86 -5.65 -5.01
N PHE A 101 -5.75 -5.85 -4.05
CA PHE A 101 -5.40 -6.29 -2.70
C PHE A 101 -5.71 -7.78 -2.53
N ASN A 102 -4.83 -8.48 -1.84
CA ASN A 102 -5.04 -9.87 -1.45
C ASN A 102 -6.22 -9.95 -0.47
N GLY A 103 -7.20 -10.81 -0.76
CA GLY A 103 -8.43 -10.90 0.02
C GLY A 103 -8.27 -11.54 1.41
N GLU A 104 -7.19 -12.26 1.67
CA GLU A 104 -6.94 -12.92 2.96
C GLU A 104 -6.27 -11.98 3.96
N ASN A 105 -5.29 -11.19 3.52
CA ASN A 105 -4.48 -10.35 4.40
C ASN A 105 -4.61 -8.84 4.15
N GLY A 106 -5.35 -8.42 3.12
CA GLY A 106 -5.57 -7.01 2.79
C GLY A 106 -4.32 -6.27 2.28
N CYS A 107 -3.20 -6.95 2.04
CA CYS A 107 -1.99 -6.36 1.48
C CYS A 107 -2.15 -6.13 -0.02
N LEU A 108 -1.52 -5.06 -0.55
CA LEU A 108 -1.46 -4.83 -1.99
C LEU A 108 -0.68 -5.96 -2.66
N GLU A 109 -1.30 -6.68 -3.58
CA GLU A 109 -0.70 -7.78 -4.34
C GLU A 109 -0.25 -7.30 -5.73
N TYR A 110 -1.08 -6.51 -6.42
CA TYR A 110 -0.72 -5.93 -7.72
C TYR A 110 -1.01 -4.43 -7.81
N LEU A 111 -0.11 -3.72 -8.49
CA LEU A 111 -0.32 -2.33 -8.93
C LEU A 111 -0.24 -2.25 -10.45
N GLU A 112 -1.27 -1.69 -11.06
CA GLU A 112 -1.27 -1.32 -12.48
C GLU A 112 -0.86 0.13 -12.66
N VAL A 113 0.11 0.37 -13.54
CA VAL A 113 0.64 1.70 -13.83
C VAL A 113 0.69 1.94 -15.34
N CYS A 114 0.12 3.05 -15.79
CA CYS A 114 0.30 3.53 -17.16
C CYS A 114 1.67 4.17 -17.32
N VAL A 115 2.45 3.69 -18.28
CA VAL A 115 3.79 4.21 -18.62
C VAL A 115 3.89 4.49 -20.12
N GLY A 116 4.79 5.37 -20.53
CA GLY A 116 5.11 5.54 -21.95
C GLY A 116 5.85 4.32 -22.50
N LYS A 117 5.69 4.02 -23.79
CA LYS A 117 6.31 2.84 -24.45
C LYS A 117 7.82 2.74 -24.29
N ASN A 118 8.50 3.88 -24.25
CA ASN A 118 9.96 3.96 -24.16
C ASN A 118 10.49 4.05 -22.72
N GLU A 119 9.61 4.00 -21.71
CA GLU A 119 10.05 4.02 -20.31
C GLU A 119 10.81 2.74 -19.99
N ASN A 120 11.91 2.84 -19.25
CA ASN A 120 12.71 1.69 -18.83
C ASN A 120 12.70 1.48 -17.31
N LYS A 121 12.11 2.42 -16.57
CA LYS A 121 12.11 2.43 -15.12
C LYS A 121 10.93 3.25 -14.60
N ILE A 122 10.34 2.82 -13.49
CA ILE A 122 9.43 3.64 -12.70
C ILE A 122 9.98 3.89 -11.31
N SER A 123 9.44 4.92 -10.66
CA SER A 123 9.64 5.16 -9.24
C SER A 123 8.29 5.14 -8.54
N LEU A 124 8.23 4.41 -7.43
CA LEU A 124 7.08 4.35 -6.54
C LEU A 124 7.46 5.02 -5.22
N ASN A 125 6.54 5.77 -4.64
CA ASN A 125 6.65 6.24 -3.27
C ASN A 125 5.72 5.40 -2.42
N ILE A 126 6.24 4.75 -1.37
CA ILE A 126 5.38 4.28 -0.29
C ILE A 126 4.91 5.55 0.41
N THR A 127 3.61 5.78 0.47
CA THR A 127 3.05 6.98 1.10
C THR A 127 2.30 6.66 2.37
N ASN A 128 1.55 5.55 2.38
CA ASN A 128 0.68 5.18 3.48
C ASN A 128 0.93 3.73 3.90
N LEU A 129 1.16 3.54 5.20
CA LEU A 129 1.23 2.25 5.86
C LEU A 129 0.09 2.16 6.87
N TYR A 130 -0.82 1.22 6.66
CA TYR A 130 -1.97 0.96 7.52
C TYR A 130 -1.66 -0.23 8.42
N TYR A 131 -1.93 -0.09 9.72
CA TYR A 131 -1.84 -1.21 10.65
C TYR A 131 -2.89 -1.11 11.75
N TYR A 132 -3.35 -2.25 12.27
CA TYR A 132 -4.27 -2.30 13.39
C TYR A 132 -3.56 -2.67 14.68
N LEU A 133 -3.78 -1.88 15.73
CA LEU A 133 -3.38 -2.22 17.08
C LEU A 133 -4.57 -2.91 17.76
N LEU A 134 -4.45 -4.23 17.97
CA LEU A 134 -5.44 -4.99 18.72
C LEU A 134 -5.27 -4.72 20.22
N GLY A 135 -6.37 -4.41 20.89
CA GLY A 135 -6.39 -4.12 22.31
C GLY A 135 -7.65 -3.34 22.69
N GLU A 136 -8.11 -3.49 23.92
CA GLU A 136 -9.23 -2.69 24.40
C GLU A 136 -8.72 -1.30 24.82
N TYR A 137 -9.14 -0.29 24.08
CA TYR A 137 -8.88 1.11 24.39
C TYR A 137 -10.14 1.73 24.97
N VAL A 138 -10.04 2.26 26.19
CA VAL A 138 -11.16 2.87 26.90
C VAL A 138 -10.95 4.37 26.94
N ILE A 139 -11.86 5.12 26.31
CA ILE A 139 -11.83 6.59 26.27
C ILE A 139 -12.97 7.12 27.13
N PRO A 140 -12.69 7.89 28.20
CA PRO A 140 -13.74 8.57 28.95
C PRO A 140 -14.33 9.71 28.09
N LEU A 141 -15.65 9.83 28.10
CA LEU A 141 -16.42 10.84 27.41
C LEU A 141 -17.16 11.71 28.43
N ASP A 142 -17.01 13.02 28.27
CA ASP A 142 -17.84 14.00 28.97
C ASP A 142 -19.09 14.26 28.12
N ILE A 143 -20.27 13.94 28.66
CA ILE A 143 -21.55 14.18 27.98
C ILE A 143 -22.15 15.48 28.53
N GLN A 144 -22.31 16.47 27.64
CA GLN A 144 -23.03 17.72 27.89
C GLN A 144 -24.52 17.60 27.56
#